data_AF-A0A7X5HZH9-F1
#
_entry.id   AF-A0A7X5HZH9-F1
#
_cell.length_a   1.000
_cell.length_b   1.000
_cell.length_c   1.000
_cell.angle_alpha   90.00
_cell.angle_beta   90.00
_cell.angle_gamma   90.00
#
_symmetry.space_group_name_H-M   'P 1'
#
loop_
_entity.id
_entity.type
_entity.pdbx_description
1 polymer ?
#
loop_
_entity_poly.entity_id
_entity_poly.type
_entity_poly.pdbx_seq_one_letter_code
_entity_poly.pdbx_strand_id
1 'polypeptide(L)'
;MTEYKVNFNDYSFIDEEGTFIATLTHKMYGKKDNIVAYLDLEDGQKIVTVAYKSADYLGLKEIDIGSTVEAVFETSQSGIVRLVEINAI
;
A
#
# COMPACT_ATOMS: atom_id res chain seq x y z
N MET A 1 3.31 23.95 9.09
CA MET A 1 3.36 22.96 8.00
C MET A 1 4.24 21.84 8.50
N THR A 2 3.65 20.80 9.09
CA THR A 2 4.39 19.66 9.62
C THR A 2 4.98 18.89 8.44
N GLU A 3 6.31 18.93 8.29
CA GLU A 3 7.03 18.02 7.40
C GLU A 3 6.79 16.59 7.88
N TYR A 4 5.93 15.84 7.18
CA TYR A 4 5.82 14.39 7.35
C TYR A 4 7.11 13.77 6.81
N LYS A 5 8.11 13.62 7.68
CA LYS A 5 9.38 12.98 7.37
C LYS A 5 9.16 11.46 7.36
N VAL A 6 8.52 10.95 6.30
CA VAL A 6 8.35 9.51 6.13
C VAL A 6 9.72 8.91 5.86
N ASN A 7 10.22 8.10 6.79
CA ASN A 7 11.46 7.35 6.59
C ASN A 7 11.14 6.10 5.78
N PHE A 8 11.35 6.19 4.47
CA PHE A 8 11.01 5.09 3.55
C PHE A 8 11.85 3.82 3.75
N ASN A 9 12.96 3.87 4.49
CA ASN A 9 13.77 2.70 4.81
C ASN A 9 13.14 1.78 5.87
N ASP A 10 12.14 2.27 6.62
CA ASP A 10 11.41 1.49 7.63
C ASP A 10 10.31 0.62 7.01
N TYR A 11 9.99 0.82 5.72
CA TYR A 11 8.92 0.11 5.04
C TYR A 11 9.44 -1.13 4.34
N SER A 12 8.75 -2.25 4.57
CA SER A 12 9.06 -3.54 3.95
C SER A 12 7.88 -4.07 3.14
N PHE A 13 8.13 -4.95 2.18
CA PHE A 13 7.02 -5.65 1.53
C PHE A 13 6.42 -6.65 2.53
N ILE A 14 5.10 -6.80 2.49
CA ILE A 14 4.40 -7.82 3.28
C ILE A 14 4.65 -9.20 2.65
N ASP A 15 4.89 -10.20 3.49
CA ASP A 15 5.09 -11.61 3.11
C ASP A 15 3.89 -12.50 3.52
N GLU A 16 2.86 -11.88 4.09
CA GLU A 16 1.67 -12.56 4.62
C GLU A 16 0.44 -12.19 3.77
N GLU A 17 -0.31 -13.22 3.35
CA GLU A 17 -1.63 -13.02 2.75
C GLU A 17 -2.68 -12.68 3.80
N GLY A 18 -3.70 -11.92 3.41
CA GLY A 18 -4.79 -11.53 4.29
C GLY A 18 -5.28 -10.12 4.03
N THR A 19 -6.23 -9.71 4.87
CA THR A 19 -6.81 -8.37 4.87
C THR A 19 -6.27 -7.61 6.06
N PHE A 20 -5.75 -6.41 5.80
CA PHE A 20 -5.12 -5.58 6.81
C PHE A 20 -5.72 -4.18 6.78
N ILE A 21 -6.03 -3.66 7.97
CA ILE A 21 -6.38 -2.25 8.15
C ILE A 21 -5.08 -1.46 8.31
N ALA A 22 -4.96 -0.39 7.53
CA ALA A 22 -3.79 0.46 7.55
C ALA A 22 -4.14 1.93 7.28
N THR A 23 -3.22 2.82 7.62
CA THR A 23 -3.29 4.23 7.22
C THR A 23 -2.43 4.44 5.98
N LEU A 24 -2.98 5.09 4.95
CA LEU A 24 -2.23 5.47 3.76
C LEU A 24 -1.33 6.68 4.06
N THR A 25 -0.16 6.44 4.61
CA THR A 25 0.79 7.48 5.04
C THR A 25 1.37 8.26 3.86
N HIS A 26 1.58 7.60 2.73
CA HIS A 26 2.08 8.26 1.52
C HIS A 26 1.77 7.46 0.25
N LYS A 27 1.69 8.15 -0.89
CA LYS A 27 1.66 7.51 -2.21
C LYS A 27 2.43 8.33 -3.25
N MET A 28 3.08 7.65 -4.20
CA MET A 28 3.82 8.30 -5.27
C MET A 28 3.79 7.50 -6.57
N TYR A 29 3.90 8.17 -7.70
CA TYR A 29 4.09 7.50 -8.99
C TYR A 29 5.51 6.92 -9.08
N GLY A 30 5.58 5.62 -9.33
CA GLY A 30 6.82 4.85 -9.51
C GLY A 30 7.28 4.76 -10.96
N LYS A 31 8.32 3.95 -11.19
CA LYS A 31 9.05 3.88 -12.47
C LYS A 31 8.33 3.14 -13.60
N LYS A 32 7.26 2.38 -13.32
CA LYS A 32 6.58 1.51 -14.30
C LYS A 32 5.08 1.82 -14.41
N ASP A 33 4.73 3.10 -14.41
CA ASP A 33 3.33 3.55 -14.35
C ASP A 33 2.58 2.85 -13.20
N ASN A 34 3.25 2.62 -12.07
CA ASN A 34 2.66 2.08 -10.86
C ASN A 34 2.54 3.18 -9.81
N ILE A 35 1.65 3.01 -8.85
CA ILE A 35 1.65 3.82 -7.63
C ILE A 35 2.30 2.98 -6.54
N VAL A 36 3.30 3.55 -5.89
CA VAL A 36 3.91 3.01 -4.67
C VAL A 36 3.14 3.61 -3.51
N ALA A 37 2.57 2.75 -2.67
CA ALA A 37 1.81 3.14 -1.48
C ALA A 37 2.53 2.69 -0.22
N TYR A 38 2.57 3.59 0.76
CA TYR A 38 3.17 3.38 2.07
C TYR A 38 2.05 3.32 3.09
N LEU A 39 1.94 2.18 3.76
CA LEU A 39 0.85 1.84 4.65
C LEU A 39 1.40 1.57 6.06
N ASP A 40 0.80 2.20 7.06
CA ASP A 40 1.07 1.92 8.46
C ASP A 40 -0.08 1.06 9.00
N LEU A 41 0.17 -0.22 9.26
CA LEU A 41 -0.84 -1.14 9.80
C LEU A 41 -1.16 -0.82 11.26
N GLU A 42 -2.35 -1.24 11.72
CA GLU A 42 -2.76 -1.07 13.11
C GLU A 42 -1.85 -1.81 14.13
N ASP A 43 -1.23 -2.92 13.72
CA ASP A 43 -0.25 -3.64 14.55
C ASP A 43 1.11 -2.92 14.66
N GLY A 44 1.27 -1.78 13.98
CA GLY A 44 2.49 -0.97 13.98
C GLY A 44 3.51 -1.34 12.90
N GLN A 45 3.25 -2.40 12.12
CA GLN A 45 4.03 -2.74 10.95
C GLN A 45 3.92 -1.66 9.87
N LYS A 46 5.04 -1.34 9.21
CA LYS A 46 5.11 -0.38 8.09
C LYS A 46 5.37 -1.13 6.80
N ILE A 47 4.38 -1.14 5.89
CA ILE A 47 4.49 -1.88 4.64
C ILE A 47 4.47 -0.96 3.42
N VAL A 48 5.28 -1.33 2.43
CA VAL A 48 5.24 -0.73 1.09
C VAL A 48 4.60 -1.71 0.13
N THR A 49 3.69 -1.21 -0.70
CA THR A 49 3.03 -1.98 -1.74
C THR A 49 2.96 -1.21 -3.05
N VAL A 50 2.71 -1.93 -4.14
CA VAL A 50 2.65 -1.37 -5.49
C VAL A 50 1.34 -1.73 -6.16
N ALA A 51 0.64 -0.72 -6.66
CA ALA A 51 -0.55 -0.88 -7.49
C ALA A 51 -0.21 -0.53 -8.94
N TYR A 52 -0.43 -1.47 -9.86
CA TYR A 52 -0.08 -1.29 -11.27
C TYR A 52 -1.26 -0.69 -12.06
N LYS A 53 -0.94 0.13 -13.07
CA LYS A 53 -1.94 0.68 -14.01
C LYS A 53 -2.79 -0.39 -14.70
N SER A 54 -2.26 -1.59 -14.92
CA SER A 54 -3.01 -2.69 -15.55
C SER A 54 -4.25 -3.12 -14.75
N ALA A 55 -4.30 -2.82 -13.45
CA ALA A 55 -5.44 -3.05 -12.58
C ALA A 55 -6.10 -1.72 -12.16
N ASP A 56 -5.95 -0.67 -12.99
CA ASP A 56 -6.38 0.70 -12.73
C ASP A 56 -5.92 1.24 -11.36
N TYR A 57 -4.71 0.84 -10.94
CA TYR A 57 -4.15 1.16 -9.62
C TYR A 57 -5.00 0.71 -8.44
N LEU A 58 -5.96 -0.21 -8.63
CA LEU A 58 -6.86 -0.70 -7.59
C LEU A 58 -7.65 0.43 -6.91
N GLY A 59 -7.92 1.55 -7.60
CA GLY A 59 -8.58 2.72 -7.00
C GLY A 59 -7.68 3.59 -6.11
N LEU A 60 -6.42 3.19 -5.87
CA LEU A 60 -5.47 3.90 -4.99
C LEU A 60 -5.17 5.33 -5.46
N LYS A 61 -5.39 5.63 -6.74
CA LYS A 61 -5.28 6.98 -7.29
C LYS A 61 -6.26 7.96 -6.62
N GLU A 62 -7.46 7.50 -6.27
CA GLU A 62 -8.55 8.33 -5.72
C GLU A 62 -8.52 8.42 -4.19
N ILE A 63 -7.83 7.50 -3.52
CA ILE A 63 -7.74 7.46 -2.05
C ILE A 63 -6.80 8.56 -1.52
N ASP A 64 -7.29 9.49 -0.71
CA ASP A 64 -6.47 10.55 -0.12
C ASP A 64 -5.37 10.03 0.83
N ILE A 65 -4.25 10.75 0.89
CA ILE A 65 -3.19 10.48 1.86
C ILE A 65 -3.71 10.81 3.26
N GLY A 66 -3.48 9.91 4.21
CA GLY A 66 -3.99 9.98 5.58
C GLY A 66 -5.31 9.23 5.79
N SER A 67 -5.93 8.71 4.73
CA SER A 67 -7.12 7.88 4.86
C SER A 67 -6.80 6.52 5.49
N THR A 68 -7.73 6.03 6.30
CA THR A 68 -7.75 4.63 6.70
C THR A 68 -8.21 3.78 5.51
N VAL A 69 -7.50 2.69 5.27
CA VAL A 69 -7.74 1.78 4.16
C VAL A 69 -7.79 0.35 4.66
N GLU A 70 -8.63 -0.44 4.01
CA GLU A 70 -8.57 -1.90 4.05
C GLU A 70 -7.79 -2.38 2.83
N ALA A 71 -6.69 -3.09 3.03
CA ALA A 71 -5.82 -3.60 1.99
C ALA A 71 -5.80 -5.14 1.99
N VAL A 72 -6.12 -5.75 0.86
CA VAL A 72 -6.17 -7.20 0.68
C VAL A 72 -4.96 -7.68 -0.09
N PHE A 73 -4.25 -8.65 0.48
CA PHE A 73 -3.06 -9.26 -0.08
C PHE A 73 -3.28 -10.75 -0.33
N GLU A 74 -2.84 -11.22 -1.50
CA GLU A 74 -2.90 -12.63 -1.88
C GLU A 74 -1.55 -13.15 -2.34
N THR A 75 -1.25 -14.39 -1.99
CA THR A 75 -0.07 -15.12 -2.49
C THR A 75 -0.33 -15.59 -3.91
N SER A 76 0.49 -15.15 -4.87
CA SER A 76 0.44 -15.66 -6.25
C SER A 76 0.95 -17.10 -6.33
N GLN A 77 0.66 -17.81 -7.43
CA GLN A 77 1.15 -19.17 -7.67
C GLN A 77 2.69 -19.31 -7.57
N SER A 78 3.43 -18.21 -7.75
CA SER A 78 4.89 -18.15 -7.61
C SER A 78 5.38 -17.87 -6.18
N GLY A 79 4.49 -17.83 -5.19
CA GLY A 79 4.82 -17.55 -3.78
C GLY A 79 5.04 -16.08 -3.44
N ILE A 80 4.66 -15.16 -4.34
CA ILE A 80 4.83 -13.71 -4.13
C ILE A 80 3.52 -13.12 -3.63
N VAL A 81 3.54 -12.49 -2.46
CA VAL A 81 2.41 -11.73 -1.92
C VAL A 81 2.27 -10.40 -2.65
N ARG A 82 1.04 -10.09 -3.07
CA ARG A 82 0.73 -8.86 -3.81
C ARG A 82 -0.58 -8.26 -3.32
N LEU A 83 -0.69 -6.95 -3.43
CA LEU A 83 -1.96 -6.23 -3.24
C LEU A 83 -2.91 -6.57 -4.38
N VAL A 84 -4.13 -6.98 -4.04
CA VAL A 84 -5.19 -7.31 -5.00
C VAL A 84 -6.39 -6.38 -4.88
N GLU A 85 -6.61 -5.79 -3.70
CA GLU A 85 -7.70 -4.85 -3.47
C GLU A 85 -7.29 -3.84 -2.39
N ILE A 86 -7.78 -2.60 -2.52
CA ILE A 86 -7.61 -1.57 -1.50
C ILE A 86 -8.80 -0.61 -1.53
N ASN A 87 -9.42 -0.37 -0.38
CA ASN A 87 -10.57 0.52 -0.26
C ASN A 87 -10.38 1.48 0.91
N ALA A 88 -10.78 2.74 0.74
CA ALA A 88 -10.90 3.67 1.86
C ALA A 88 -12.15 3.31 2.70
N ILE A 89 -12.02 3.39 4.03
CA ILE A 89 -13.10 3.08 4.99
C ILE A 89 -13.43 4.27 5.90
#